data_AF-A0A528AY84-F1
#
_entry.id   AF-A0A528AY84-F1
#
_cell.length_a   1.000
_cell.length_b   1.000
_cell.length_c   1.000
_cell.angle_alpha   90.00
_cell.angle_beta   90.00
_cell.angle_gamma   90.00
#
_symmetry.space_group_name_H-M   'P 1'
#
loop_
_entity.id
_entity.type
_entity.pdbx_description
1 polymer ?
#
loop_
_entity_poly.entity_id
_entity_poly.type
_entity_poly.pdbx_seq_one_letter_code
_entity_poly.pdbx_strand_id
1 'polypeptide(L)'
;MAVEPDSAGVRFPPPFAYLGALLLGLAAERFVTLRSFGIDWRFLVATGALLFVAGAAMMLAAAGLFRRLGTNVPPSQPTTLIATTGPYRWTRNPMYLGMALIYA
;
A
#
# COMPACT_ATOMS: atom_id res chain seq x y z
N MET A 1 -3.82 -15.55 -11.27
CA MET A 1 -4.71 -15.77 -10.10
C MET A 1 -6.14 -15.63 -10.58
N ALA A 2 -6.96 -16.67 -10.44
CA ALA A 2 -8.38 -16.53 -10.74
C ALA A 2 -9.02 -15.61 -9.68
N VAL A 3 -9.78 -14.61 -10.12
CA VAL A 3 -10.56 -13.73 -9.24
C VAL A 3 -11.89 -14.41 -9.01
N GLU A 4 -12.23 -14.72 -7.77
CA GLU A 4 -13.53 -15.37 -7.50
C GLU A 4 -14.70 -14.40 -7.76
N PRO A 5 -15.86 -14.91 -8.21
CA PRO A 5 -17.01 -14.07 -8.52
C PRO A 5 -17.48 -13.21 -7.33
N ASP A 6 -17.36 -13.75 -6.12
CA ASP A 6 -17.75 -13.11 -4.85
C ASP A 6 -16.55 -12.51 -4.11
N SER A 7 -15.59 -11.93 -4.84
CA SER A 7 -14.42 -11.25 -4.29
C SER A 7 -14.55 -9.73 -4.40
N ALA A 8 -13.57 -8.99 -3.88
CA ALA A 8 -13.54 -7.52 -4.00
C ALA A 8 -13.34 -7.01 -5.45
N GLY A 9 -13.26 -7.91 -6.44
CA GLY A 9 -13.13 -7.55 -7.86
C GLY A 9 -11.78 -6.94 -8.23
N VAL A 10 -10.77 -7.06 -7.36
CA VAL A 10 -9.44 -6.51 -7.58
C VAL A 10 -8.69 -7.39 -8.57
N ARG A 11 -8.71 -6.99 -9.84
CA ARG A 11 -8.07 -7.72 -10.94
C ARG A 11 -6.58 -7.42 -11.08
N PHE A 12 -6.18 -6.20 -10.73
CA PHE A 12 -4.79 -5.76 -10.82
C PHE A 12 -4.23 -5.52 -9.42
N PRO A 13 -3.22 -6.30 -8.98
CA PRO A 13 -2.66 -6.14 -7.64
C PRO A 13 -2.05 -4.75 -7.46
N PRO A 14 -2.48 -3.98 -6.45
CA PRO A 14 -1.98 -2.63 -6.22
C PRO A 14 -0.45 -2.48 -6.13
N PRO A 15 0.33 -3.45 -5.60
CA PRO A 15 1.79 -3.34 -5.59
C PRO A 15 2.39 -3.09 -6.99
N PHE A 16 1.80 -3.67 -8.03
CA PHE A 16 2.26 -3.46 -9.41
C PHE A 16 1.88 -2.08 -9.96
N ALA A 17 0.79 -1.47 -9.47
CA ALA A 17 0.43 -0.11 -9.86
C ALA A 17 1.45 0.89 -9.31
N TYR A 18 1.79 0.76 -8.02
CA TYR A 18 2.82 1.59 -7.38
C TYR A 18 4.22 1.35 -7.96
N LEU A 19 4.58 0.08 -8.23
CA LEU A 19 5.84 -0.23 -8.88
C LEU A 19 5.90 0.38 -10.29
N GLY A 20 4.81 0.28 -11.06
CA GLY A 20 4.72 0.91 -12.37
C GLY A 20 4.91 2.42 -12.29
N ALA A 21 4.24 3.09 -11.35
CA ALA A 21 4.40 4.53 -11.12
C ALA A 21 5.84 4.90 -10.73
N LEU A 22 6.50 4.10 -9.88
CA LEU A 22 7.89 4.30 -9.50
C LEU A 22 8.83 4.21 -10.71
N LEU A 23 8.70 3.13 -11.49
CA LEU A 23 9.51 2.92 -12.69
C LEU A 23 9.30 4.01 -13.74
N LEU A 24 8.06 4.47 -13.92
CA LEU A 24 7.75 5.59 -14.81
C LEU A 24 8.38 6.90 -14.33
N GLY A 25 8.37 7.17 -13.02
CA GLY A 25 9.05 8.33 -12.44
C GLY A 25 10.56 8.30 -12.67
N LEU A 26 11.20 7.16 -12.40
CA LEU A 26 12.64 6.96 -12.63
C LEU A 26 13.01 7.06 -14.12
N ALA A 27 12.15 6.55 -15.01
CA ALA A 27 12.35 6.71 -16.44
C ALA A 27 12.19 8.18 -16.87
N ALA A 28 11.17 8.88 -16.36
CA ALA A 28 10.93 10.30 -16.66
C ALA A 28 12.10 11.19 -16.22
N GLU A 29 12.75 10.88 -15.09
CA GLU A 29 13.96 11.57 -14.64
C GLU A 29 15.10 11.54 -15.67
N ARG A 30 15.15 10.53 -16.54
CA ARG A 30 16.14 10.44 -17.63
C ARG A 30 15.88 11.41 -18.78
N PHE A 31 14.64 11.87 -18.93
CA PHE A 31 14.21 12.73 -20.03
C PHE A 31 13.92 14.16 -19.57
N VAL A 32 13.56 14.35 -18.31
CA VAL A 32 13.25 15.63 -17.70
C VAL A 32 14.15 15.80 -16.48
N THR A 33 14.98 16.84 -16.45
CA THR A 33 15.70 17.22 -15.24
C THR A 33 14.68 17.68 -14.20
N LEU A 34 14.27 16.76 -13.32
CA LEU A 34 13.42 17.09 -12.20
C LEU A 34 14.20 18.07 -11.31
N ARG A 35 13.60 19.23 -11.04
CA ARG A 35 14.22 20.25 -10.18
C ARG A 35 14.41 19.65 -8.79
N SER A 36 15.66 19.55 -8.35
CA SER A 36 15.93 19.34 -6.93
C SER A 36 15.55 20.63 -6.18
N PHE A 37 14.66 20.50 -5.20
CA PHE A 37 14.22 21.61 -4.36
C PHE A 37 15.25 22.01 -3.30
N GLY A 38 16.47 21.45 -3.35
CA GLY A 38 17.52 21.71 -2.35
C GLY A 38 17.20 21.15 -0.97
N ILE A 39 16.35 20.12 -0.90
CA ILE A 39 15.98 19.48 0.37
C ILE A 39 17.17 18.64 0.86
N ASP A 40 17.46 18.75 2.16
CA ASP A 40 18.53 17.98 2.80
C ASP A 40 18.29 16.46 2.66
N TRP A 41 19.35 15.74 2.26
CA TRP A 41 19.27 14.29 2.02
C TRP A 41 18.90 13.51 3.28
N ARG A 42 19.39 13.92 4.46
CA ARG A 42 19.10 13.22 5.72
C ARG A 42 17.63 13.40 6.08
N PHE A 43 17.06 14.57 5.82
CA PHE A 43 15.64 14.82 5.97
C PHE A 43 14.81 13.94 5.04
N LEU A 44 15.16 13.87 3.74
CA LEU A 44 14.48 13.00 2.78
C LEU A 44 14.48 11.53 3.23
N VAL A 45 15.65 11.01 3.62
CA VAL A 45 15.79 9.63 4.10
C VAL A 45 15.00 9.40 5.38
N ALA A 46 15.04 10.35 6.33
CA ALA A 46 14.30 10.22 7.58
C ALA A 46 12.79 10.21 7.35
N THR A 47 12.26 11.10 6.51
CA THR A 47 10.84 11.13 6.16
C THR A 47 10.42 9.88 5.40
N GLY A 48 11.19 9.44 4.40
CA GLY A 48 10.91 8.21 3.67
C GLY A 48 10.94 6.97 4.57
N ALA A 49 11.91 6.86 5.47
CA ALA A 49 11.97 5.77 6.44
C ALA A 49 10.78 5.78 7.39
N LEU A 50 10.36 6.96 7.86
CA LEU A 50 9.18 7.11 8.72
C LEU A 50 7.91 6.66 8.00
N LEU A 51 7.69 7.12 6.76
CA LEU A 51 6.53 6.75 5.95
C LEU A 51 6.52 5.25 5.63
N PHE A 52 7.68 4.68 5.30
CA PHE A 52 7.85 3.24 5.08
C PHE A 52 7.47 2.43 6.33
N VAL A 53 7.99 2.79 7.50
CA VAL A 53 7.68 2.10 8.77
C VAL A 53 6.20 2.23 9.12
N ALA A 54 5.61 3.42 8.96
CA ALA A 54 4.19 3.64 9.21
C ALA A 54 3.32 2.81 8.25
N GLY A 55 3.66 2.76 6.97
CA GLY A 55 2.97 1.96 5.97
C GLY A 55 3.08 0.45 6.23
N ALA A 56 4.28 -0.03 6.56
CA ALA A 56 4.52 -1.42 6.93
C ALA A 56 3.73 -1.81 8.20
N ALA A 57 3.74 -0.97 9.22
CA ALA A 57 2.95 -1.19 10.44
C ALA A 57 1.45 -1.26 10.15
N MET A 58 0.93 -0.36 9.30
CA MET A 58 -0.47 -0.37 8.87
C MET A 58 -0.84 -1.67 8.15
N MET A 59 0.00 -2.12 7.21
CA MET A 59 -0.21 -3.38 6.48
C MET A 59 -0.18 -4.60 7.40
N LEU A 60 0.81 -4.68 8.29
CA LEU A 60 0.95 -5.79 9.24
C LEU A 60 -0.19 -5.81 10.25
N ALA A 61 -0.64 -4.66 10.75
CA ALA A 61 -1.77 -4.57 11.66
C ALA A 61 -3.08 -5.03 11.00
N ALA A 62 -3.35 -4.60 9.76
CA ALA A 62 -4.52 -5.01 9.00
C ALA A 62 -4.49 -6.51 8.64
N ALA A 63 -3.34 -7.02 8.18
CA ALA A 63 -3.17 -8.45 7.90
C ALA A 63 -3.31 -9.31 9.17
N GLY A 64 -2.74 -8.83 10.29
CA GLY A 64 -2.87 -9.49 11.58
C GLY A 64 -4.31 -9.55 12.06
N LEU A 65 -5.10 -8.48 11.86
CA LEU A 65 -6.52 -8.47 12.17
C LEU A 65 -7.29 -9.48 11.32
N PHE A 66 -7.05 -9.53 10.00
CA PHE A 66 -7.69 -10.51 9.12
C PHE A 66 -7.37 -11.95 9.52
N ARG A 67 -6.11 -12.24 9.86
CA ARG A 67 -5.72 -13.56 10.39
C ARG A 67 -6.45 -13.89 11.69
N ARG A 68 -6.60 -12.93 12.60
CA ARG A 68 -7.32 -13.12 13.88
C ARG A 68 -8.82 -13.33 13.68
N LEU A 69 -9.43 -12.64 12.72
CA LEU A 69 -10.84 -12.81 12.38
C LEU A 69 -11.08 -14.06 11.53
N GLY A 70 -10.04 -14.69 10.98
CA GLY A 70 -10.19 -15.84 10.08
C GLY A 70 -10.78 -15.46 8.73
N THR A 71 -10.56 -14.22 8.28
CA THR A 71 -10.97 -13.76 6.94
C THR A 71 -9.81 -13.70 5.96
N ASN A 72 -10.13 -13.73 4.67
CA ASN A 72 -9.14 -13.79 3.61
C ASN A 72 -8.43 -12.44 3.45
N VAL A 73 -7.09 -12.49 3.43
CA VAL A 73 -6.25 -11.31 3.14
C VAL A 73 -6.19 -11.01 1.64
N PRO A 74 -6.03 -11.99 0.74
CA PRO A 74 -5.98 -11.72 -0.69
C PRO A 74 -7.33 -11.14 -1.18
N PRO A 75 -7.35 -9.99 -1.87
CA PRO A 75 -8.59 -9.36 -2.32
C PRO A 75 -9.26 -10.10 -3.48
N SER A 76 -8.58 -11.11 -4.05
CA SER A 76 -9.11 -12.01 -5.07
C SER A 76 -9.96 -13.15 -4.50
N GLN A 77 -10.00 -13.29 -3.16
CA GLN A 77 -10.80 -14.28 -2.45
C GLN A 77 -12.01 -13.60 -1.79
N PRO A 78 -13.07 -14.36 -1.46
CA PRO A 78 -14.28 -13.81 -0.84
C PRO A 78 -14.03 -13.26 0.56
N THR A 79 -14.79 -12.21 0.90
CA THR A 79 -14.79 -11.66 2.27
C THR A 79 -15.75 -12.47 3.13
N THR A 80 -15.20 -13.28 4.05
CA THR A 80 -16.01 -14.12 4.94
C THR A 80 -16.51 -13.37 6.18
N LEU A 81 -15.80 -12.34 6.63
CA LEU A 81 -16.13 -11.53 7.79
C LEU A 81 -15.69 -10.08 7.57
N ILE A 82 -16.51 -9.13 8.04
CA ILE A 82 -16.23 -7.70 7.91
C ILE A 82 -15.44 -7.22 9.13
N ALA A 83 -14.23 -6.72 8.90
CA ALA A 83 -13.42 -6.08 9.93
C ALA A 83 -13.87 -4.63 10.17
N THR A 84 -14.21 -4.29 11.42
CA THR A 84 -14.63 -2.93 11.82
C THR A 84 -13.75 -2.33 12.92
N THR A 85 -12.75 -3.08 13.40
CA THR A 85 -11.87 -2.69 14.52
C THR A 85 -10.44 -2.45 14.04
N GLY A 86 -9.57 -2.01 14.95
CA GLY A 86 -8.17 -1.74 14.61
C GLY A 86 -8.04 -0.64 13.55
N PRO A 87 -7.19 -0.82 12.52
CA PRO A 87 -7.04 0.13 11.41
C PRO A 87 -8.33 0.42 10.64
N TYR A 88 -9.25 -0.56 10.57
CA TYR A 88 -10.49 -0.45 9.79
C TYR A 88 -11.51 0.53 10.38
N ARG A 89 -11.28 1.04 11.60
CA ARG A 89 -12.11 2.09 12.20
C ARG A 89 -11.90 3.47 11.56
N TRP A 90 -10.74 3.68 10.94
CA TRP A 90 -10.35 4.99 10.37
C TRP A 90 -10.44 5.01 8.85
N THR A 91 -10.26 3.87 8.19
CA THR A 91 -10.33 3.74 6.74
C THR A 91 -10.83 2.37 6.35
N ARG A 92 -11.59 2.28 5.25
CA ARG A 92 -12.07 1.00 4.69
C ARG A 92 -10.96 0.18 4.01
N ASN A 93 -9.83 0.81 3.68
CA ASN A 93 -8.75 0.20 2.91
C ASN A 93 -7.36 0.46 3.52
N PRO A 94 -7.10 0.04 4.78
CA PRO A 94 -5.85 0.35 5.47
C PRO A 94 -4.62 -0.25 4.80
N MET A 95 -4.74 -1.41 4.15
CA MET A 95 -3.61 -2.01 3.41
C MET A 95 -3.23 -1.20 2.17
N TYR A 96 -4.21 -0.65 1.43
CA TYR A 96 -3.94 0.24 0.29
C TYR A 96 -3.35 1.57 0.74
N LEU A 97 -3.82 2.12 1.86
CA LEU A 97 -3.19 3.28 2.48
C LEU A 97 -1.74 2.98 2.89
N GLY A 98 -1.48 1.83 3.50
CA GLY A 98 -0.13 1.40 3.86
C GLY A 98 0.81 1.29 2.64
N MET A 99 0.32 0.76 1.52
CA MET A 99 1.06 0.75 0.26
C MET A 99 1.35 2.16 -0.29
N ALA A 100 0.38 3.08 -0.21
CA ALA A 100 0.60 4.47 -0.61
C ALA A 100 1.69 5.15 0.23
N LEU A 101 1.71 4.89 1.54
CA LEU A 101 2.75 5.40 2.44
C LEU A 101 4.13 4.82 2.15
N ILE A 102 4.21 3.54 1.77
CA ILE A 102 5.48 2.90 1.38
C ILE A 102 6.01 3.47 0.05
N TYR A 103 5.12 3.85 -0.86
CA TYR A 103 5.49 4.40 -2.17
C TYR A 103 5.94 5.87 -2.12
N ALA A 104 5.34 6.67 -1.23
CA ALA A 104 5.56 8.11 -1.11
C ALA A 104 6.99 8.48 -0.67
#